data_AF-A0A957LQV7-F1
#
_entry.id   AF-A0A957LQV7-F1
#
_cell.length_a   1.000
_cell.length_b   1.000
_cell.length_c   1.000
_cell.angle_alpha   90.00
_cell.angle_beta   90.00
_cell.angle_gamma   90.00
#
_symmetry.space_group_name_H-M   'P 1'
#
loop_
_entity.id
_entity.type
_entity.pdbx_description
1 polymer ?
#
loop_
_entity_poly.entity_id
_entity_poly.type
_entity_poly.pdbx_seq_one_letter_code
_entity_poly.pdbx_strand_id
1 'polypeptide(L)' 'NFVQRSGIAIVDVTFEQVQVARQAYLDFGKGRHKAALNFGDCFAYALARTTGEPLLFKGNDFSETDVASWPTPPPDQG' A
#
# COMPACT_ATOMS: atom_id res chain seq x y z
N ASN A 1 11.50 22.07 -0.50
CA ASN A 1 11.24 20.84 0.30
C ASN A 1 11.26 19.63 -0.65
N PHE A 2 11.65 18.42 -0.20
CA PHE A 2 11.71 17.19 -0.99
C PHE A 2 10.45 16.95 -1.84
N VAL A 3 9.26 17.09 -1.26
CA VAL A 3 7.97 16.83 -1.94
C VAL A 3 7.78 17.73 -3.17
N GLN A 4 8.13 19.02 -3.06
CA GLN A 4 7.97 19.99 -4.16
C GLN A 4 8.95 19.77 -5.32
N ARG A 5 10.06 19.04 -5.10
CA ARG A 5 11.16 18.89 -6.08
C ARG A 5 11.20 17.53 -6.76
N SER A 6 10.31 16.61 -6.36
CA SER A 6 10.35 15.19 -6.76
C SER A 6 9.24 14.78 -7.74
N GLY A 7 8.37 15.71 -8.15
CA GLY A 7 7.24 15.40 -9.03
C GLY A 7 6.15 14.54 -8.36
N ILE A 8 6.16 14.43 -7.03
CA ILE A 8 5.14 13.69 -6.28
C ILE A 8 3.81 14.44 -6.36
N ALA A 9 2.77 13.74 -6.84
CA ALA A 9 1.40 14.21 -6.77
C ALA A 9 0.81 13.89 -5.39
N ILE A 10 0.27 14.90 -4.70
CA ILE A 10 -0.51 14.71 -3.48
C ILE A 10 -1.95 14.47 -3.90
N VAL A 11 -2.54 13.39 -3.40
CA VAL A 11 -3.92 13.00 -3.71
C VAL A 11 -4.75 12.96 -2.42
N ASP A 12 -6.01 13.36 -2.54
CA ASP A 12 -6.97 13.23 -1.44
C ASP A 12 -7.42 11.77 -1.30
N VAL A 13 -7.74 11.37 -0.08
CA VAL A 13 -8.31 10.05 0.18
C VAL A 13 -9.77 10.05 -0.25
N THR A 14 -10.11 9.20 -1.22
CA THR A 14 -11.48 9.06 -1.71
C THR A 14 -12.32 8.14 -0.82
N PHE A 15 -13.65 8.21 -0.94
CA PHE A 15 -14.55 7.30 -0.22
C PHE A 15 -14.30 5.83 -0.60
N GLU A 16 -14.02 5.55 -1.87
CA GLU A 16 -13.64 4.21 -2.34
C GLU A 16 -12.38 3.71 -1.62
N GLN A 17 -11.34 4.54 -1.54
CA GLN A 17 -10.11 4.20 -0.83
C GLN A 17 -10.33 3.96 0.66
N VAL A 18 -11.29 4.65 1.30
CA VAL A 18 -11.67 4.36 2.68
C VAL A 18 -12.26 2.95 2.82
N GLN A 19 -13.12 2.52 1.88
CA GLN A 19 -13.68 1.17 1.90
C GLN A 19 -12.59 0.12 1.72
N VAL A 20 -11.68 0.34 0.77
CA VAL A 20 -10.53 -0.56 0.52
C VAL A 20 -9.59 -0.60 1.71
N ALA A 21 -9.26 0.54 2.32
CA ALA A 21 -8.41 0.64 3.51
C ALA A 21 -9.02 -0.12 4.70
N ARG A 22 -10.35 0.00 4.90
CA ARG A 22 -11.06 -0.74 5.94
C ARG A 22 -10.95 -2.25 5.71
N GLN A 23 -11.14 -2.70 4.48
CA GLN A 23 -11.01 -4.12 4.16
C GLN A 23 -9.57 -4.61 4.34
N ALA A 24 -8.58 -3.84 3.89
CA ALA A 24 -7.16 -4.13 4.08
C ALA A 24 -6.79 -4.32 5.55
N TYR A 25 -7.34 -3.50 6.45
CA TYR A 25 -7.09 -3.65 7.89
C TYR A 25 -7.71 -4.94 8.47
N LEU A 26 -8.85 -5.39 7.93
CA LEU A 26 -9.47 -6.65 8.36
C LEU A 26 -8.64 -7.85 7.91
N ASP A 27 -8.11 -7.80 6.68
CA ASP A 27 -7.37 -8.90 6.07
C ASP A 27 -5.91 -8.95 6.53
N PHE A 28 -5.26 -7.79 6.66
CA PHE A 28 -3.82 -7.65 6.83
C PHE A 28 -3.40 -6.88 8.10
N GLY A 29 -4.34 -6.41 8.91
CA GLY A 29 -4.07 -5.51 10.03
C GLY A 29 -3.24 -6.12 11.17
N LYS A 30 -2.57 -5.24 11.92
CA LYS A 30 -1.78 -5.60 13.11
C LYS A 30 -2.61 -6.39 14.13
N GLY A 31 -2.04 -7.50 14.59
CA GLY A 31 -2.69 -8.42 15.54
C GLY A 31 -3.67 -9.41 14.89
N ARG A 32 -3.85 -9.35 13.57
CA ARG A 32 -4.69 -10.27 12.79
C ARG A 32 -3.89 -11.05 11.75
N HIS A 33 -2.96 -10.39 11.07
CA HIS A 33 -2.15 -10.97 9.99
C HIS A 33 -0.65 -10.73 10.18
N LYS A 34 0.18 -11.51 9.47
CA LYS A 34 1.65 -11.37 9.51
C LYS A 34 2.16 -10.04 8.94
N ALA A 35 1.51 -9.53 7.87
CA ALA A 35 1.78 -8.20 7.31
C ALA A 35 1.66 -7.09 8.36
N ALA A 36 0.70 -7.24 9.28
CA ALA A 36 0.51 -6.39 10.45
C ALA A 36 0.33 -4.90 10.13
N LEU A 37 -0.44 -4.58 9.07
CA LEU A 37 -0.69 -3.19 8.63
C LEU A 37 -1.25 -2.31 9.76
N ASN A 38 -0.71 -1.09 9.86
CA ASN A 38 -1.24 -0.04 10.71
C ASN A 38 -2.26 0.84 9.94
N PHE A 39 -2.88 1.80 10.64
CA PHE A 39 -3.90 2.68 10.04
C PHE A 39 -3.37 3.54 8.88
N GLY A 40 -2.14 4.04 8.98
CA GLY A 40 -1.48 4.79 7.91
C GLY A 40 -1.18 3.93 6.68
N ASP A 41 -0.73 2.70 6.90
CA ASP A 41 -0.41 1.74 5.83
C ASP A 41 -1.65 1.40 5.00
N CYS A 42 -2.84 1.39 5.62
CA CYS A 42 -4.08 1.09 4.93
C CYS A 42 -4.41 2.12 3.84
N PHE A 43 -4.00 3.39 4.00
CA PHE A 43 -4.18 4.39 2.94
C PHE A 43 -3.21 4.18 1.78
N ALA A 44 -1.95 3.84 2.08
CA ALA A 44 -0.96 3.51 1.06
C ALA A 44 -1.37 2.26 0.26
N TYR A 45 -1.81 1.21 0.95
CA TYR A 45 -2.38 0.01 0.36
C TYR A 45 -3.60 0.36 -0.52
N ALA A 46 -4.54 1.15 0.01
CA ALA A 46 -5.77 1.46 -0.71
C ALA A 46 -5.50 2.26 -1.98
N LEU A 47 -4.61 3.25 -1.93
CA LEU A 47 -4.20 4.01 -3.11
C LEU A 47 -3.60 3.06 -4.15
N ALA A 48 -2.59 2.27 -3.80
CA ALA A 48 -1.95 1.32 -4.70
C ALA A 48 -2.95 0.30 -5.30
N ARG A 49 -3.86 -0.22 -4.48
CA ARG A 49 -4.88 -1.18 -4.92
C ARG A 49 -5.90 -0.56 -5.87
N THR A 50 -6.34 0.67 -5.62
CA THR A 50 -7.32 1.38 -6.47
C THR A 50 -6.72 1.87 -7.78
N THR A 51 -5.45 2.26 -7.80
CA THR A 51 -4.77 2.74 -9.01
C THR A 51 -4.14 1.61 -9.83
N GLY A 52 -3.84 0.47 -9.19
CA GLY A 52 -3.06 -0.61 -9.80
C GLY A 52 -1.55 -0.30 -9.87
N GLU A 53 -1.10 0.82 -9.30
CA GLU A 53 0.30 1.23 -9.29
C GLU A 53 1.08 0.48 -8.19
N PRO A 54 2.36 0.14 -8.42
CA PRO A 54 3.18 -0.53 -7.42
C PRO A 54 3.53 0.40 -6.25
N LEU A 55 3.53 -0.16 -5.05
CA LEU A 55 3.84 0.57 -3.82
C LEU A 55 5.34 0.52 -3.52
N LEU A 56 5.95 1.70 -3.37
CA LEU A 56 7.31 1.84 -2.85
C LEU A 56 7.26 1.89 -1.31
N PHE A 57 7.87 0.90 -0.67
CA PHE A 57 8.00 0.84 0.79
C PHE A 57 9.37 0.27 1.18
N LYS A 58 9.70 0.36 2.47
CA LYS A 58 10.88 -0.25 3.07
C LYS A 58 10.44 -1.23 4.16
N GLY A 59 11.15 -2.34 4.30
CA GLY A 59 10.82 -3.38 5.27
C GLY A 59 9.87 -4.41 4.68
N ASN A 60 9.08 -5.07 5.52
CA ASN A 60 8.22 -6.21 5.14
C ASN A 60 6.72 -5.91 5.30
N ASP A 61 6.35 -4.66 5.58
CA ASP A 61 4.99 -4.31 5.99
C ASP A 61 3.95 -4.68 4.91
N PHE A 62 4.33 -4.60 3.63
CA PHE A 62 3.46 -4.96 2.50
C PHE A 62 3.88 -6.24 1.77
N SER A 63 4.96 -6.93 2.19
CA SER A 63 5.46 -8.12 1.47
C SER A 63 4.51 -9.32 1.59
N GLU A 64 3.66 -9.33 2.62
CA GLU A 64 2.65 -10.36 2.89
C GLU A 64 1.24 -9.84 2.55
N THR A 65 1.13 -8.95 1.55
CA THR A 65 -0.14 -8.42 1.03
C THR A 65 -0.24 -8.72 -0.46
N ASP A 66 -1.36 -8.35 -1.09
CA ASP A 66 -1.61 -8.60 -2.52
C ASP A 66 -1.36 -7.37 -3.42
N VAL A 67 -0.77 -6.29 -2.89
CA VAL A 67 -0.34 -5.14 -3.71
C VAL A 67 1.06 -5.37 -4.28
N ALA A 68 1.27 -4.93 -5.51
CA ALA A 68 2.59 -4.99 -6.13
C ALA A 68 3.58 -4.06 -5.41
N SER A 69 4.81 -4.52 -5.21
CA SER A 69 5.91 -3.69 -4.70
C SER A 69 6.68 -3.03 -5.84
N TRP A 70 7.37 -1.91 -5.56
CA TRP A 70 8.36 -1.33 -6.46
C TRP A 70 9.79 -1.54 -5.92
N PRO A 71 10.74 -2.04 -6.75
CA PRO A 71 10.54 -2.54 -8.11
C PRO A 71 9.72 -3.83 -8.12
N THR A 72 8.91 -4.01 -9.15
CA THR A 72 8.09 -5.22 -9.29
C THR A 72 9.02 -6.40 -9.57
N PRO A 73 9.00 -7.47 -8.74
CA PRO A 73 9.87 -8.61 -8.97
C PRO A 73 9.57 -9.27 -10.33
N PRO A 74 10.58 -9.85 -11.01
CA PRO A 74 10.37 -10.57 -12.26
C PRO A 74 9.35 -11.72 -12.10
N PRO A 75 8.58 -12.05 -13.16
CA PRO A 75 7.52 -13.07 -13.10
C PRO A 75 7.99 -14.48 -12.71
N ASP A 76 9.29 -14.75 -12.72
CA ASP A 76 9.92 -16.08 -12.62
C ASP A 76 10.60 -16.38 -11.27
N GLN A 77 10.45 -15.52 -10.25
CA GLN A 77 11.02 -15.74 -8.90
C GLN A 77 9.95 -16.00 -7.81
N GLY A 78 9.07 -16.97 -8.07
CA GLY A 78 8.10 -17.51 -7.09
C GLY A 78 8.63 -18.68 -6.28
#